data_AF-A0A7H8T556-F1
#
_entry.id   AF-A0A7H8T556-F1
#
_cell.length_a   1.000
_cell.length_b   1.000
_cell.length_c   1.000
_cell.angle_alpha   90.00
_cell.angle_beta   90.00
_cell.angle_gamma   90.00
#
_symmetry.space_group_name_H-M   'P 1'
#
loop_
_entity.id
_entity.type
_entity.pdbx_description
1 polymer ?
#
loop_
_entity_poly.entity_id
_entity_poly.type
_entity_poly.pdbx_seq_one_letter_code
_entity_poly.pdbx_strand_id
1 'polypeptide(L)'
;MLSSLFARRPAAPDPATWTPQGTTVVQRYRNALGEREGAVVLVYAGNGARDTGYYAAACLGCTYRAASSGTRARLTEKEAADLANEHATGCRAMNRGVPAAPSTAHAANIVRDRLWGLRPHGTTHPHYVDLIDFHADRVDLQCPEAFITQVMLHLVSSEPNFLASGSYDTGPGTRFRVLPHPRRR
;
A
#
# COMPACT_ATOMS: atom_id res chain seq x y z
N MET A 1 -46.66 -7.42 11.26
CA MET A 1 -45.20 -7.44 11.49
C MET A 1 -44.54 -6.78 10.29
N LEU A 2 -43.98 -5.58 10.45
CA LEU A 2 -43.37 -4.82 9.36
C LEU A 2 -41.92 -5.31 9.16
N SER A 3 -41.67 -5.88 7.98
CA SER A 3 -40.36 -6.34 7.52
C SER A 3 -39.39 -5.16 7.41
N SER A 4 -38.43 -5.07 8.33
CA SER A 4 -37.27 -4.19 8.21
C SER A 4 -36.30 -4.75 7.15
N LEU A 5 -36.59 -4.51 5.86
CA LEU A 5 -35.77 -4.98 4.73
C LEU A 5 -34.56 -4.10 4.41
N PHE A 6 -34.32 -3.02 5.14
CA PHE A 6 -33.14 -2.18 4.96
C PHE A 6 -32.26 -2.24 6.21
N ALA A 7 -31.35 -3.22 6.24
CA ALA A 7 -30.21 -3.13 7.14
C ALA A 7 -29.52 -1.79 6.88
N ARG A 8 -29.49 -0.92 7.90
CA ARG A 8 -28.86 0.40 7.82
C ARG A 8 -27.41 0.18 7.41
N ARG A 9 -27.01 0.67 6.22
CA ARG A 9 -25.62 0.67 5.77
C ARG A 9 -24.78 1.30 6.89
N PRO A 10 -23.68 0.69 7.33
CA PRO A 10 -22.75 1.34 8.24
C PRO A 10 -22.43 2.74 7.71
N ALA A 11 -22.36 3.73 8.60
CA ALA A 11 -21.96 5.07 8.19
C ALA A 11 -20.63 4.97 7.44
N ALA A 12 -20.59 5.49 6.22
CA ALA A 12 -19.36 5.49 5.43
C ALA A 12 -18.30 6.29 6.21
N PRO A 13 -17.07 5.78 6.36
CA PRO A 13 -16.02 6.52 7.05
C PRO A 13 -15.77 7.86 6.35
N ASP A 14 -15.61 8.91 7.15
CA ASP A 14 -15.32 10.25 6.64
C ASP A 14 -13.87 10.29 6.09
N PRO A 15 -13.66 10.60 4.80
CA PRO A 15 -12.33 10.75 4.22
C PRO A 15 -11.41 11.72 4.98
N ALA A 16 -11.98 12.69 5.69
CA ALA A 16 -11.23 13.65 6.50
C ALA A 16 -10.50 13.02 7.69
N THR A 17 -11.05 11.94 8.25
CA THR A 17 -10.55 11.31 9.49
C THR A 17 -10.12 9.86 9.28
N TRP A 18 -10.55 9.24 8.18
CA TRP A 18 -10.21 7.86 7.86
C TRP A 18 -8.71 7.65 7.70
N THR A 19 -8.24 6.52 8.23
CA THR A 19 -6.86 6.05 8.14
C THR A 19 -6.90 4.59 7.71
N PRO A 20 -6.21 4.20 6.61
CA PRO A 20 -6.12 2.81 6.21
C PRO A 20 -5.51 1.96 7.32
N GLN A 21 -6.08 0.79 7.59
CA GLN A 21 -5.52 -0.12 8.57
C GLN A 21 -4.09 -0.52 8.17
N GLY A 22 -3.19 -0.57 9.15
CA GLY A 22 -1.77 -0.83 8.93
C GLY A 22 -0.96 0.40 8.50
N THR A 23 -1.57 1.59 8.52
CA THR A 23 -0.89 2.86 8.25
C THR A 23 -1.18 3.91 9.32
N THR A 24 -0.33 4.92 9.35
CA THR A 24 -0.55 6.20 10.02
C THR A 24 -0.57 7.29 8.96
N VAL A 25 -1.70 7.99 8.81
CA VAL A 25 -1.77 9.19 7.95
C VAL A 25 -1.21 10.38 8.73
N VAL A 26 -0.17 11.00 8.20
CA VAL A 26 0.51 12.16 8.82
C VAL A 26 -0.02 13.49 8.30
N GLN A 27 -0.38 13.57 7.02
CA GLN A 27 -0.87 14.79 6.39
C GLN A 27 -1.96 14.47 5.36
N ARG A 28 -2.83 15.46 5.09
CA ARG A 28 -3.90 15.37 4.10
C ARG A 28 -3.95 16.66 3.29
N TYR A 29 -3.90 16.53 1.98
CA TYR A 29 -4.06 17.62 1.03
C TYR A 29 -5.42 17.50 0.37
N ARG A 30 -6.13 18.62 0.25
CA ARG A 30 -7.47 18.65 -0.32
C ARG A 30 -7.51 19.67 -1.45
N ASN A 31 -8.18 19.30 -2.53
CA ASN A 31 -8.56 20.22 -3.58
C ASN A 31 -10.02 20.65 -3.42
N ALA A 32 -10.35 21.84 -3.90
CA ALA A 32 -11.73 22.27 -4.14
C ALA A 32 -11.99 22.22 -5.64
N LEU A 33 -13.05 21.52 -6.06
CA LEU A 33 -13.46 21.45 -7.46
C LEU A 33 -14.78 22.20 -7.63
N GLY A 34 -14.70 23.52 -7.79
CA GLY A 34 -15.86 24.41 -7.75
C GLY A 34 -16.48 24.44 -6.36
N GLU A 35 -17.77 24.18 -6.25
CA GLU A 35 -18.51 24.13 -4.97
C GLU A 35 -18.41 22.76 -4.26
N ARG A 36 -17.71 21.77 -4.84
CA ARG A 36 -17.61 20.41 -4.30
C ARG A 36 -16.21 20.12 -3.74
N GLU A 37 -16.15 19.21 -2.77
CA GLU A 37 -14.87 18.67 -2.30
C GLU A 37 -14.21 17.85 -3.42
N GLY A 38 -13.01 18.27 -3.82
CA GLY A 38 -12.21 17.62 -4.85
C GLY A 38 -11.43 16.42 -4.30
N ALA A 39 -10.37 16.04 -5.00
CA ALA A 39 -9.51 14.94 -4.57
C ALA A 39 -8.91 15.19 -3.16
N VAL A 40 -8.95 14.15 -2.33
CA VAL A 40 -8.22 14.08 -1.07
C VAL A 40 -6.97 13.23 -1.31
N VAL A 41 -5.80 13.79 -1.03
CA VAL A 41 -4.50 13.11 -1.16
C VAL A 41 -3.91 12.92 0.24
N LEU A 42 -3.66 11.67 0.61
CA LEU A 42 -3.12 11.29 1.90
C LEU A 42 -1.60 11.20 1.80
N VAL A 43 -0.89 11.65 2.84
CA VAL A 43 0.50 11.29 3.11
C VAL A 43 0.51 10.38 4.33
N TYR A 44 1.12 9.21 4.20
CA TYR A 44 1.08 8.18 5.23
C TYR A 44 2.37 7.37 5.29
N ALA A 45 2.54 6.68 6.42
CA ALA A 45 3.61 5.72 6.65
C ALA A 45 3.01 4.40 7.17
N GLY A 46 3.74 3.28 7.07
CA GLY A 46 3.33 2.02 7.71
C GLY A 46 3.22 2.12 9.24
N ASN A 47 2.32 1.36 9.87
CA ASN A 47 2.25 1.27 11.34
C ASN A 47 3.47 0.53 11.89
N GLY A 48 4.51 1.31 12.22
CA GLY A 48 5.86 0.82 12.56
C GLY A 48 6.95 1.66 11.89
N ALA A 49 6.59 2.44 10.87
CA ALA A 49 7.50 3.24 10.07
C ALA A 49 7.79 4.64 10.65
N ARG A 50 7.18 5.03 11.79
CA ARG A 50 7.44 6.34 12.43
C ARG A 50 8.93 6.59 12.70
N ASP A 51 9.71 5.52 12.91
CA ASP A 51 11.16 5.59 13.11
C ASP A 51 11.97 5.24 11.86
N THR A 52 11.32 4.81 10.76
CA THR A 52 12.01 4.42 9.51
C THR A 52 12.15 5.57 8.51
N GLY A 53 11.45 6.68 8.70
CA GLY A 53 11.61 7.91 7.91
C GLY A 53 11.05 7.87 6.49
N TYR A 54 10.25 6.85 6.14
CA TYR A 54 9.73 6.67 4.80
C TYR A 54 8.21 6.79 4.70
N TYR A 55 7.76 7.44 3.64
CA TYR A 55 6.38 7.87 3.46
C TYR A 55 5.87 7.53 2.06
N ALA A 56 4.56 7.57 1.90
CA ALA A 56 3.89 7.43 0.62
C ALA A 56 2.73 8.43 0.52
N ALA A 57 2.37 8.75 -0.72
CA ALA A 57 1.22 9.56 -1.06
C ALA A 57 0.20 8.77 -1.88
N ALA A 58 -1.09 8.97 -1.62
CA ALA A 58 -2.16 8.34 -2.39
C ALA A 58 -3.40 9.24 -2.49
N CYS A 59 -3.98 9.30 -3.69
CA CYS A 59 -5.22 10.01 -3.93
C CYS A 59 -6.43 9.10 -3.73
N LEU A 60 -7.44 9.55 -2.98
CA LEU A 60 -8.71 8.83 -2.82
C LEU A 60 -9.66 9.04 -4.00
N GLY A 61 -9.43 10.07 -4.83
CA GLY A 61 -10.23 10.35 -6.02
C GLY A 61 -9.82 9.60 -7.28
N CYS A 62 -8.57 9.12 -7.36
CA CYS A 62 -8.00 8.47 -8.54
C CYS A 62 -6.96 7.39 -8.19
N THR A 63 -6.33 6.80 -9.21
CA THR A 63 -5.34 5.71 -9.06
C THR A 63 -3.93 6.20 -8.70
N TYR A 64 -3.74 7.48 -8.41
CA TYR A 64 -2.43 8.03 -8.07
C TYR A 64 -1.89 7.42 -6.77
N ARG A 65 -0.70 6.84 -6.85
CA ARG A 65 0.09 6.28 -5.74
C ARG A 65 1.55 6.67 -5.95
N ALA A 66 2.22 7.17 -4.92
CA ALA A 66 3.64 7.48 -4.94
C ALA A 66 4.30 6.96 -3.66
N ALA A 67 5.34 6.14 -3.80
CA ALA A 67 6.14 5.63 -2.68
C ALA A 67 7.65 5.73 -2.95
N SER A 68 8.03 6.24 -4.12
CA SER A 68 9.43 6.46 -4.50
C SER A 68 9.59 7.68 -5.41
N SER A 69 10.73 8.35 -5.32
CA SER A 69 11.19 9.36 -6.27
C SER A 69 12.20 8.70 -7.23
N GLY A 70 11.77 8.43 -8.47
CA GLY A 70 12.61 7.77 -9.47
C GLY A 70 12.85 6.28 -9.18
N THR A 71 14.00 5.75 -9.62
CA THR A 71 14.20 4.29 -9.75
C THR A 71 14.29 3.53 -8.44
N ARG A 72 14.71 4.16 -7.31
CA ARG A 72 14.87 3.46 -6.01
C ARG A 72 14.80 4.34 -4.75
N ALA A 73 14.71 5.67 -4.85
CA ALA A 73 14.72 6.50 -3.65
C ALA A 73 13.35 6.44 -2.97
N ARG A 74 13.32 5.97 -1.72
CA ARG A 74 12.13 5.99 -0.87
C ARG A 74 11.84 7.43 -0.46
N LEU A 75 10.57 7.80 -0.38
CA LEU A 75 10.19 9.19 -0.10
C LEU A 75 10.38 9.51 1.39
N THR A 76 11.02 10.64 1.67
CA THR A 76 10.93 11.33 2.96
C THR A 76 9.53 11.93 3.17
N GLU A 77 9.22 12.38 4.40
CA GLU A 77 7.94 13.05 4.68
C GLU A 77 7.74 14.26 3.77
N LYS A 78 8.79 15.08 3.63
CA LYS A 78 8.78 16.29 2.82
C LYS A 78 8.52 15.98 1.34
N GLU A 79 9.21 15.00 0.77
CA GLU A 79 9.00 14.64 -0.63
C GLU A 79 7.59 14.08 -0.88
N ALA A 80 7.08 13.24 0.04
CA ALA A 80 5.72 12.73 -0.07
C ALA A 80 4.67 13.84 0.06
N ALA A 81 4.92 14.82 0.93
CA ALA A 81 4.11 16.02 1.11
C ALA A 81 4.11 16.90 -0.14
N ASP A 82 5.28 17.17 -0.72
CA ASP A 82 5.42 17.98 -1.94
C ASP A 82 4.68 17.31 -3.11
N LEU A 83 4.87 16.00 -3.31
CA LEU A 83 4.16 15.21 -4.32
C LEU A 83 2.65 15.16 -4.08
N ALA A 84 2.21 15.07 -2.83
CA ALA A 84 0.80 15.05 -2.49
C ALA A 84 0.13 16.41 -2.76
N ASN A 85 0.81 17.50 -2.41
CA ASN A 85 0.35 18.86 -2.65
C ASN A 85 0.29 19.17 -4.16
N GLU A 86 1.34 18.85 -4.90
CA GLU A 86 1.38 19.00 -6.36
C GLU A 86 0.24 18.20 -7.01
N HIS A 87 0.05 16.95 -6.60
CA HIS A 87 -1.05 16.16 -7.13
C HIS A 87 -2.42 16.74 -6.76
N ALA A 88 -2.63 17.14 -5.50
CA ALA A 88 -3.90 17.71 -5.06
C ALA A 88 -4.26 18.97 -5.87
N THR A 89 -3.32 19.87 -6.10
CA THR A 89 -3.56 21.11 -6.85
C THR A 89 -3.92 20.86 -8.32
N GLY A 90 -3.32 19.85 -8.96
CA GLY A 90 -3.60 19.51 -10.37
C GLY A 90 -4.75 18.52 -10.60
N CYS A 91 -5.15 17.75 -9.58
CA CYS A 91 -6.09 16.65 -9.74
C CYS A 91 -7.53 17.14 -9.87
N ARG A 92 -8.17 16.78 -11.00
CA ARG A 92 -9.59 17.08 -11.30
C ARG A 92 -10.55 15.96 -10.90
N ALA A 93 -10.06 14.94 -10.18
CA ALA A 93 -10.93 13.88 -9.70
C ALA A 93 -11.82 14.40 -8.57
N MET A 94 -13.08 13.96 -8.55
CA MET A 94 -13.97 14.17 -7.40
C MET A 94 -13.55 13.28 -6.23
N ASN A 95 -13.86 13.70 -5.00
CA ASN A 95 -13.77 12.83 -3.84
C ASN A 95 -14.67 11.60 -4.04
N ARG A 96 -14.07 10.40 -4.18
CA ARG A 96 -14.82 9.13 -4.30
C ARG A 96 -15.16 8.52 -2.94
N GLY A 97 -14.78 9.17 -1.85
CA GLY A 97 -14.88 8.63 -0.51
C GLY A 97 -13.77 7.63 -0.19
N VAL A 98 -13.95 6.92 0.91
CA VAL A 98 -13.01 5.90 1.38
C VAL A 98 -13.18 4.62 0.55
N PRO A 99 -12.09 4.03 0.00
CA PRO A 99 -12.14 2.74 -0.68
C PRO A 99 -12.71 1.65 0.23
N ALA A 100 -13.54 0.77 -0.33
CA ALA A 100 -14.04 -0.38 0.42
C ALA A 100 -12.87 -1.28 0.87
N ALA A 101 -12.93 -1.76 2.12
CA ALA A 101 -11.93 -2.69 2.61
C ALA A 101 -11.93 -3.97 1.75
N PRO A 102 -10.77 -4.46 1.31
CA PRO A 102 -10.69 -5.65 0.49
C PRO A 102 -11.10 -6.89 1.30
N SER A 103 -11.62 -7.91 0.62
CA SER A 103 -11.72 -9.24 1.23
C SER A 103 -10.31 -9.80 1.50
N THR A 104 -10.19 -10.74 2.43
CA THR A 104 -8.92 -11.41 2.76
C THR A 104 -8.24 -11.98 1.50
N ALA A 105 -9.00 -12.59 0.60
CA ALA A 105 -8.47 -13.13 -0.65
C ALA A 105 -7.99 -12.03 -1.61
N HIS A 106 -8.74 -10.93 -1.71
CA HIS A 106 -8.32 -9.80 -2.55
C HIS A 106 -7.06 -9.12 -2.00
N ALA A 107 -6.97 -8.93 -0.68
CA ALA A 107 -5.79 -8.40 -0.02
C ALA A 107 -4.55 -9.30 -0.22
N ALA A 108 -4.71 -10.62 -0.14
CA ALA A 108 -3.63 -11.55 -0.43
C ALA A 108 -3.14 -11.46 -1.89
N ASN A 109 -4.07 -11.25 -2.84
CA ASN A 109 -3.72 -11.03 -4.24
C ASN A 109 -2.95 -9.72 -4.44
N ILE A 110 -3.34 -8.63 -3.78
CA ILE A 110 -2.58 -7.35 -3.83
C ILE A 110 -1.12 -7.58 -3.38
N VAL A 111 -0.92 -8.29 -2.26
CA VAL A 111 0.43 -8.63 -1.76
C VAL A 111 1.20 -9.46 -2.79
N ARG A 112 0.57 -10.49 -3.33
CA ARG A 112 1.19 -11.36 -4.34
C ARG A 112 1.57 -10.60 -5.61
N ASP A 113 0.68 -9.76 -6.13
CA ASP A 113 0.89 -8.99 -7.36
C ASP A 113 2.02 -7.98 -7.18
N ARG A 114 2.10 -7.33 -6.01
CA ARG A 114 3.25 -6.48 -5.65
C ARG A 114 4.56 -7.25 -5.68
N LEU A 115 4.61 -8.42 -5.02
CA LEU A 115 5.79 -9.28 -5.01
C LEU A 115 6.17 -9.76 -6.42
N TRP A 116 5.18 -10.03 -7.26
CA TRP A 116 5.40 -10.40 -8.65
C TRP A 116 6.02 -9.25 -9.45
N GLY A 117 5.55 -8.02 -9.24
CA GLY A 117 6.13 -6.82 -9.84
C GLY A 117 7.58 -6.54 -9.40
N LEU A 118 7.98 -7.02 -8.22
CA LEU A 118 9.36 -6.93 -7.73
C LEU A 118 10.27 -8.03 -8.31
N ARG A 119 9.72 -8.97 -9.09
CA ARG A 119 10.45 -10.13 -9.56
C ARG A 119 11.55 -9.71 -10.55
N PRO A 120 12.84 -9.97 -10.24
CA PRO A 120 13.91 -9.52 -11.10
C PRO A 120 13.92 -10.22 -12.47
N HIS A 121 14.18 -9.44 -13.52
CA HIS A 121 14.37 -9.92 -14.90
C HIS A 121 15.84 -9.86 -15.31
N GLY A 122 16.31 -10.86 -16.06
CA GLY A 122 17.64 -10.86 -16.66
C GLY A 122 18.81 -10.99 -15.66
N THR A 123 18.53 -11.27 -14.39
CA THR A 123 19.52 -11.39 -13.32
C THR A 123 19.32 -12.69 -12.54
N THR A 124 20.37 -13.15 -11.87
CA THR A 124 20.34 -14.27 -10.91
C THR A 124 20.17 -13.80 -9.47
N HIS A 125 20.27 -12.49 -9.22
CA HIS A 125 20.15 -11.93 -7.88
C HIS A 125 18.67 -11.79 -7.48
N PRO A 126 18.26 -12.30 -6.32
CA PRO A 126 16.90 -12.14 -5.83
C PRO A 126 16.65 -10.71 -5.31
N HIS A 127 15.38 -10.31 -5.24
CA HIS A 127 14.97 -9.08 -4.56
C HIS A 127 14.65 -9.39 -3.10
N TYR A 128 15.31 -8.72 -2.16
CA TYR A 128 14.97 -8.82 -0.74
C TYR A 128 13.75 -7.97 -0.46
N VAL A 129 12.73 -8.58 0.13
CA VAL A 129 11.44 -7.92 0.37
C VAL A 129 11.49 -7.17 1.69
N ASP A 130 11.21 -5.88 1.63
CA ASP A 130 10.96 -5.05 2.80
C ASP A 130 9.46 -4.71 2.88
N LEU A 131 8.93 -4.51 4.10
CA LEU A 131 7.52 -4.09 4.29
C LEU A 131 7.19 -2.74 3.62
N ILE A 132 8.24 -1.97 3.33
CA ILE A 132 8.14 -0.74 2.58
C ILE A 132 7.78 -0.93 1.11
N ASP A 133 8.09 -2.09 0.52
CA ASP A 133 7.74 -2.37 -0.88
C ASP A 133 6.21 -2.35 -1.11
N PHE A 134 5.44 -2.51 -0.04
CA PHE A 134 3.97 -2.46 -0.05
C PHE A 134 3.40 -1.07 0.25
N HIS A 135 4.22 -0.04 0.49
CA HIS A 135 3.72 1.27 0.90
C HIS A 135 2.74 1.86 -0.12
N ALA A 136 3.05 1.76 -1.42
CA ALA A 136 2.17 2.26 -2.47
C ALA A 136 0.78 1.61 -2.48
N ASP A 137 0.64 0.39 -1.94
CA ASP A 137 -0.63 -0.37 -1.95
C ASP A 137 -1.41 -0.23 -0.65
N ARG A 138 -0.87 0.38 0.41
CA ARG A 138 -1.48 0.28 1.75
C ARG A 138 -2.89 0.85 1.84
N VAL A 139 -3.22 1.85 1.01
CA VAL A 139 -4.57 2.42 0.91
C VAL A 139 -5.57 1.40 0.38
N ASP A 140 -5.15 0.58 -0.58
CA ASP A 140 -6.00 -0.43 -1.21
C ASP A 140 -5.97 -1.76 -0.42
N LEU A 141 -4.84 -2.06 0.20
CA LEU A 141 -4.62 -3.26 1.01
C LEU A 141 -5.35 -3.22 2.35
N GLN A 142 -5.35 -2.07 3.04
CA GLN A 142 -6.02 -1.85 4.33
C GLN A 142 -5.81 -2.99 5.34
N CYS A 143 -4.58 -3.50 5.46
CA CYS A 143 -4.24 -4.61 6.35
C CYS A 143 -2.99 -4.31 7.19
N PRO A 144 -2.90 -4.89 8.40
CA PRO A 144 -1.72 -4.76 9.25
C PRO A 144 -0.52 -5.51 8.66
N GLU A 145 0.68 -5.16 9.09
CA GLU A 145 1.92 -5.76 8.56
C GLU A 145 2.00 -7.28 8.81
N ALA A 146 1.45 -7.74 9.94
CA ALA A 146 1.34 -9.16 10.27
C ALA A 146 0.57 -9.95 9.20
N PHE A 147 -0.44 -9.35 8.57
CA PHE A 147 -1.17 -9.99 7.47
C PHE A 147 -0.26 -10.19 6.25
N ILE A 148 0.51 -9.17 5.87
CA ILE A 148 1.46 -9.25 4.74
C ILE A 148 2.48 -10.36 4.99
N THR A 149 3.05 -10.41 6.20
CA THR A 149 3.99 -11.46 6.60
C THR A 149 3.37 -12.85 6.53
N GLN A 150 2.12 -13.01 6.98
CA GLN A 150 1.41 -14.29 6.91
C GLN A 150 1.18 -14.73 5.46
N VAL A 151 0.78 -13.81 4.57
CA VAL A 151 0.64 -14.10 3.14
C VAL A 151 1.98 -14.52 2.54
N MET A 152 3.08 -13.83 2.86
CA MET A 152 4.42 -14.21 2.41
C MET A 152 4.82 -15.61 2.90
N LEU A 153 4.56 -15.96 4.15
CA LEU A 153 4.82 -17.30 4.67
C LEU A 153 4.02 -18.38 3.92
N HIS A 154 2.76 -18.10 3.59
CA HIS A 154 1.95 -19.01 2.78
C HIS A 154 2.48 -19.14 1.34
N LEU A 155 2.98 -18.04 0.74
CA LEU A 155 3.58 -18.07 -0.58
C LEU A 155 4.91 -18.84 -0.60
N VAL A 156 5.70 -18.80 0.48
CA VAL A 156 6.92 -19.60 0.57
C VAL A 156 6.62 -21.10 0.51
N SER A 157 5.54 -21.56 1.15
CA SER A 157 5.17 -22.98 1.14
C SER A 157 4.44 -23.40 -0.14
N SER A 158 3.58 -22.54 -0.69
CA SER A 158 2.81 -22.86 -1.89
C SER A 158 3.62 -22.66 -3.19
N GLU A 159 4.58 -21.73 -3.20
CA GLU A 159 5.31 -21.31 -4.41
C GLU A 159 6.81 -21.10 -4.18
N PRO A 160 7.55 -22.18 -3.85
CA PRO A 160 8.97 -22.09 -3.50
C PRO A 160 9.88 -21.59 -4.65
N ASN A 161 9.41 -21.64 -5.90
CA ASN A 161 10.11 -21.11 -7.08
C ASN A 161 9.90 -19.60 -7.29
N PHE A 162 9.02 -18.99 -6.51
CA PHE A 162 8.68 -17.57 -6.59
C PHE A 162 9.19 -16.81 -5.37
N LEU A 163 8.91 -17.30 -4.17
CA LEU A 163 9.29 -16.65 -2.91
C LEU A 163 10.02 -17.64 -2.01
N ALA A 164 11.12 -17.20 -1.41
CA ALA A 164 11.86 -17.98 -0.43
C ALA A 164 12.02 -17.18 0.87
N SER A 165 12.09 -17.89 1.99
CA SER A 165 12.44 -17.32 3.29
C SER A 165 13.80 -17.81 3.78
N GLY A 166 14.42 -17.02 4.66
CA GLY A 166 15.57 -17.42 5.46
C GLY A 166 15.60 -16.62 6.77
N SER A 167 16.54 -16.94 7.64
CA SER A 167 16.79 -16.12 8.83
C SER A 167 17.63 -14.90 8.49
N TYR A 168 17.55 -13.85 9.31
CA TYR A 168 18.57 -12.80 9.30
C TYR A 168 19.87 -13.34 9.90
N ASP A 169 21.01 -12.94 9.35
CA ASP A 169 22.33 -13.34 9.85
C ASP A 169 22.63 -12.76 11.25
N THR A 170 21.94 -11.68 11.62
CA THR A 170 22.25 -10.86 12.80
C THR A 170 21.13 -10.80 13.83
N GLY A 171 20.08 -11.63 13.74
CA GLY A 171 19.01 -11.59 14.75
C GLY A 171 17.78 -12.44 14.46
N PRO A 172 16.83 -12.46 15.41
CA PRO A 172 15.55 -13.13 15.24
C PRO A 172 14.71 -12.39 14.19
N GLY A 173 14.35 -13.09 13.12
CA GLY A 173 13.47 -12.56 12.08
C GLY A 173 13.49 -13.39 10.81
N THR A 174 12.39 -13.33 10.07
CA THR A 174 12.27 -13.97 8.75
C THR A 174 12.56 -12.95 7.66
N ARG A 175 13.59 -13.22 6.86
CA ARG A 175 13.91 -12.47 5.65
C ARG A 175 13.27 -13.16 4.46
N PHE A 176 12.52 -12.41 3.66
CA PHE A 176 11.90 -12.91 2.43
C PHE A 176 12.67 -12.42 1.21
N ARG A 177 12.70 -13.25 0.17
CA ARG A 177 13.31 -12.89 -1.11
C ARG A 177 12.48 -13.40 -2.28
N VAL A 178 12.18 -12.51 -3.21
CA VAL A 178 11.55 -12.86 -4.50
C VAL A 178 12.64 -13.39 -5.42
N LEU A 179 12.44 -14.62 -5.90
CA LEU A 179 13.37 -15.30 -6.79
C LEU A 179 13.22 -14.78 -8.22
N PRO A 180 14.33 -14.59 -8.96
CA PRO A 180 14.29 -14.07 -10.33
C PRO A 180 13.43 -14.92 -11.26
N HIS A 181 13.03 -14.34 -12.39
CA HIS A 181 12.43 -15.13 -13.45
C HIS A 181 13.41 -16.20 -13.96
N PRO A 182 12.93 -17.41 -14.28
CA PRO A 182 13.77 -18.41 -14.93
C PRO A 182 14.35 -17.81 -16.21
N ARG A 183 15.60 -18.14 -16.51
CA ARG A 183 16.20 -17.73 -17.79
C ARG A 183 15.36 -18.30 -18.93
N ARG A 184 14.99 -17.45 -19.88
CA ARG A 184 14.39 -17.89 -21.15
C ARG A 184 15.43 -18.77 -21.84
N ARG A 185 15.06 -20.01 -22.13
CA ARG A 185 15.87 -20.93 -22.94
C ARG A 185 15.78 -20.54 -24.40
#